data_AF-A0A382PEP1-F1
#
_entry.id   AF-A0A382PEP1-F1
#
_cell.length_a   1.000
_cell.length_b   1.000
_cell.length_c   1.000
_cell.angle_alpha   90.00
_cell.angle_beta   90.00
_cell.angle_gamma   90.00
#
_symmetry.space_group_name_H-M   'P 1'
#
loop_
_entity.id
_entity.type
_entity.pdbx_description
1 polymer ?
#
loop_
_entity_poly.entity_id
_entity_poly.type
_entity_poly.pdbx_seq_one_letter_code
_entity_poly.pdbx_strand_id
1 'polypeptide(L)'
;NTEIGEMTISSIFQCNKEEVAIKVFGTDEKTHPGVVAFYETKDVFIGGKVKIRRRIPLDISQYELTPVQTKAIFKNRKWKSVVAFHTRNAPHCAHEWLQRKVLELYDGLFIQPILGRKKPGDFIPKAVIEGYKTLISEFYPKNRVVLSALTTCGRYAGPREAVFHALVRRNYGCTHIVIGRDHAGAGNYYGKYDSQNLCAEFEDALGIKIVKYKEPFYCRICNKITTETTCSHSSSNPDAIEEVSGTIIRSLLEKGERPPAYIMRPEVIDAIYSDDMFVK
;
A
#
# COMPACT_ATOMS: atom_id res chain seq x y z
N ASN A 1 -29.42 7.52 8.29
CA ASN A 1 -30.08 8.70 7.67
C ASN A 1 -29.48 10.04 8.10
N THR A 2 -28.15 10.14 8.25
CA THR A 2 -27.50 11.44 8.50
C THR A 2 -27.11 12.06 7.15
N GLU A 3 -27.44 13.33 6.93
CA GLU A 3 -26.96 14.07 5.75
C GLU A 3 -25.45 14.30 5.86
N ILE A 4 -24.68 13.89 4.84
CA ILE A 4 -23.21 13.97 4.83
C ILE A 4 -22.66 15.00 3.85
N GLY A 5 -23.47 15.44 2.89
CA GLY A 5 -23.07 16.36 1.85
C GLY A 5 -24.13 16.51 0.77
N GLU A 6 -23.83 17.37 -0.19
CA GLU A 6 -24.66 17.66 -1.36
C GLU A 6 -23.85 17.47 -2.65
N MET A 7 -24.52 17.11 -3.74
CA MET A 7 -23.92 16.96 -5.06
C MET A 7 -24.68 17.82 -6.07
N THR A 8 -23.96 18.66 -6.80
CA THR A 8 -24.50 19.39 -7.95
C THR A 8 -24.34 18.50 -9.18
N ILE A 9 -25.45 17.91 -9.63
CA ILE A 9 -25.47 16.98 -10.76
C ILE A 9 -25.18 17.73 -12.06
N SER A 10 -24.22 17.23 -12.83
CA SER A 10 -23.86 17.74 -14.16
C SER A 10 -24.06 16.71 -15.27
N SER A 11 -24.13 15.42 -14.95
CA SER A 11 -24.39 14.37 -15.92
C SER A 11 -25.02 13.14 -15.27
N ILE A 12 -25.81 12.40 -16.05
CA ILE A 12 -26.37 11.10 -15.72
C ILE A 12 -26.15 10.23 -16.94
N PHE A 13 -25.45 9.10 -16.78
CA PHE A 13 -25.07 8.26 -17.91
C PHE A 13 -24.99 6.79 -17.53
N GLN A 14 -24.99 5.93 -18.54
CA GLN A 14 -24.67 4.51 -18.44
C GLN A 14 -23.35 4.26 -19.16
N CYS A 15 -22.66 3.16 -18.83
CA CYS A 15 -21.46 2.75 -19.53
C CYS A 15 -21.52 1.28 -19.91
N ASN A 16 -20.82 0.91 -20.99
CA ASN A 16 -20.48 -0.48 -21.23
C ASN A 16 -19.48 -0.93 -20.16
N LYS A 17 -19.95 -1.68 -19.16
CA LYS A 17 -19.13 -2.11 -18.03
C LYS A 17 -17.98 -3.03 -18.45
N GLU A 18 -18.16 -3.88 -19.46
CA GLU A 18 -17.11 -4.77 -19.96
C GLU A 18 -15.97 -3.97 -20.59
N GLU A 19 -16.31 -3.02 -21.45
CA GLU A 19 -15.31 -2.14 -22.08
C GLU A 19 -14.54 -1.32 -21.03
N VAL A 20 -15.24 -0.79 -20.03
CA VAL A 20 -14.60 -0.06 -18.92
C VAL A 20 -13.72 -0.98 -18.08
N ALA A 21 -14.16 -2.20 -17.81
CA ALA A 21 -13.40 -3.17 -17.03
C ALA A 21 -12.07 -3.51 -17.72
N ILE A 22 -12.11 -3.83 -19.02
CA ILE A 22 -10.91 -4.08 -19.82
C ILE A 22 -9.99 -2.86 -19.79
N LYS A 23 -10.53 -1.65 -19.98
CA LYS A 23 -9.72 -0.43 -19.97
C LYS A 23 -9.08 -0.17 -18.62
N VAL A 24 -9.77 -0.40 -17.51
CA VAL A 24 -9.31 -0.05 -16.15
C VAL A 24 -8.48 -1.16 -15.50
N PHE A 25 -8.88 -2.42 -15.65
CA PHE A 25 -8.26 -3.58 -14.99
C PHE A 25 -7.46 -4.47 -15.96
N GLY A 26 -7.50 -4.19 -17.27
CA GLY A 26 -6.86 -5.06 -18.27
C GLY A 26 -7.62 -6.35 -18.56
N THR A 27 -8.77 -6.58 -17.90
CA THR A 27 -9.61 -7.78 -18.02
C THR A 27 -11.05 -7.45 -17.63
N ASP A 28 -12.00 -8.23 -18.14
CA ASP A 28 -13.42 -8.26 -17.74
C ASP A 28 -13.78 -9.53 -16.95
N GLU A 29 -12.79 -10.34 -16.58
CA GLU A 29 -13.01 -11.61 -15.87
C GLU A 29 -13.65 -11.39 -14.49
N LYS A 30 -14.73 -12.14 -14.24
CA LYS A 30 -15.48 -12.11 -12.96
C LYS A 30 -14.75 -12.78 -11.80
N THR A 31 -13.50 -13.18 -11.99
CA THR A 31 -12.57 -13.61 -10.94
C THR A 31 -11.64 -12.48 -10.51
N HIS A 32 -11.47 -11.43 -11.30
CA HIS A 32 -10.68 -10.26 -10.92
C HIS A 32 -11.44 -9.45 -9.85
N PRO A 33 -10.87 -9.24 -8.66
CA PRO A 33 -11.58 -8.65 -7.52
C PRO A 33 -12.05 -7.22 -7.76
N GLY A 34 -11.29 -6.43 -8.53
CA GLY A 34 -11.71 -5.09 -8.96
C GLY A 34 -12.88 -5.10 -9.96
N VAL A 35 -12.92 -6.12 -10.83
CA VAL A 35 -13.98 -6.26 -11.84
C VAL A 35 -15.27 -6.67 -11.15
N VAL A 36 -15.21 -7.66 -10.25
CA VAL A 36 -16.36 -8.07 -9.41
C VAL A 36 -16.96 -6.86 -8.70
N ALA A 37 -16.14 -6.10 -7.97
CA ALA A 37 -16.61 -4.94 -7.24
C ALA A 37 -17.20 -3.84 -8.16
N PHE A 38 -16.69 -3.69 -9.38
CA PHE A 38 -17.22 -2.74 -10.36
C PHE A 38 -18.54 -3.23 -10.97
N TYR A 39 -18.68 -4.53 -11.26
CA TYR A 39 -19.91 -5.09 -11.81
C TYR A 39 -21.06 -5.09 -10.81
N GLU A 40 -20.77 -5.23 -9.52
CA GLU A 40 -21.73 -5.10 -8.42
C GLU A 40 -22.36 -3.69 -8.29
N THR A 41 -21.79 -2.66 -8.92
CA THR A 41 -22.40 -1.33 -8.92
C THR A 41 -23.69 -1.31 -9.73
N LYS A 42 -24.53 -0.28 -9.54
CA LYS A 42 -25.67 -0.03 -10.41
C LYS A 42 -25.23 0.43 -11.81
N ASP A 43 -26.15 0.50 -12.74
CA ASP A 43 -25.87 0.79 -14.16
C ASP A 43 -25.90 2.28 -14.50
N VAL A 44 -26.50 3.09 -13.61
CA VAL A 44 -26.59 4.55 -13.78
C VAL A 44 -25.53 5.22 -12.92
N PHE A 45 -24.68 6.02 -13.57
CA PHE A 45 -23.63 6.82 -12.95
C PHE A 45 -24.03 8.29 -12.97
N ILE A 46 -23.81 8.97 -11.86
CA ILE A 46 -24.12 10.40 -11.68
C ILE A 46 -22.79 11.15 -11.57
N GLY A 47 -22.56 12.09 -12.48
CA GLY A 47 -21.40 12.97 -12.49
C GLY A 47 -21.77 14.35 -11.96
N GLY A 48 -20.85 14.99 -11.24
CA GLY A 48 -21.12 16.29 -10.61
C GLY A 48 -20.14 16.66 -9.52
N LYS A 49 -20.17 17.92 -9.11
CA LYS A 49 -19.35 18.42 -8.00
C LYS A 49 -19.98 18.03 -6.68
N VAL A 50 -19.16 17.64 -5.71
CA VAL A 50 -19.61 17.25 -4.37
C VAL A 50 -19.12 18.27 -3.35
N LYS A 51 -19.99 18.64 -2.41
CA LYS A 51 -19.65 19.41 -1.21
C LYS A 51 -19.96 18.57 0.03
N ILE A 52 -18.91 18.14 0.72
CA ILE A 52 -19.03 17.35 1.95
C ILE A 52 -19.31 18.32 3.12
N ARG A 53 -20.40 18.06 3.84
CA ARG A 53 -20.79 18.84 5.04
C ARG A 53 -20.27 18.18 6.31
N ARG A 54 -20.27 16.85 6.35
CA ARG A 54 -19.83 16.06 7.52
C ARG A 54 -19.02 14.86 7.07
N ARG A 55 -17.84 14.68 7.69
CA ARG A 55 -17.06 13.44 7.55
C ARG A 55 -17.72 12.35 8.40
N ILE A 56 -17.92 11.18 7.82
CA ILE A 56 -18.32 9.99 8.58
C ILE A 56 -17.09 9.49 9.34
N PRO A 57 -17.12 9.43 10.68
CA PRO A 57 -16.05 8.81 11.44
C PRO A 57 -16.07 7.30 11.21
N LEU A 58 -14.92 6.74 10.85
CA LEU A 58 -14.67 5.30 10.90
C LEU A 58 -13.72 5.02 12.07
N ASP A 59 -13.67 3.77 12.55
CA ASP A 59 -12.75 3.38 13.64
C ASP A 59 -11.28 3.69 13.33
N ILE A 60 -10.94 3.65 12.03
CA ILE A 60 -9.61 3.97 11.51
C ILE A 60 -9.36 5.47 11.34
N SER A 61 -10.40 6.32 11.41
CA SER A 61 -10.28 7.75 11.11
C SER A 61 -9.40 8.51 12.09
N GLN A 62 -9.20 7.99 13.29
CA GLN A 62 -8.25 8.53 14.26
C GLN A 62 -6.79 8.46 13.79
N TYR A 63 -6.48 7.57 12.85
CA TYR A 63 -5.13 7.41 12.28
C TYR A 63 -4.93 8.20 10.99
N GLU A 64 -5.95 8.92 10.53
CA GLU A 64 -5.90 9.63 9.26
C GLU A 64 -5.40 11.06 9.42
N LEU A 65 -4.38 11.39 8.66
CA LEU A 65 -4.00 12.77 8.39
C LEU A 65 -4.61 13.20 7.06
N THR A 66 -5.04 14.45 6.99
CA THR A 66 -5.43 15.08 5.73
C THR A 66 -4.18 15.54 4.95
N PRO A 67 -4.29 15.75 3.62
CA PRO A 67 -3.21 16.32 2.83
C PRO A 67 -2.64 17.65 3.36
N VAL A 68 -3.49 18.49 3.96
CA VAL A 68 -3.07 19.76 4.56
C VAL A 68 -2.22 19.51 5.80
N GLN A 69 -2.64 18.57 6.66
CA GLN A 69 -1.91 18.22 7.87
C GLN A 69 -0.55 17.58 7.56
N THR A 70 -0.47 16.65 6.61
CA THR A 70 0.83 16.03 6.25
C THR A 70 1.80 17.05 5.67
N LYS A 71 1.35 17.94 4.78
CA LYS A 71 2.17 19.03 4.25
C LYS A 71 2.69 19.96 5.36
N ALA A 72 1.84 20.30 6.34
CA ALA A 72 2.25 21.10 7.49
C ALA A 72 3.33 20.39 8.34
N ILE A 73 3.15 19.09 8.59
CA ILE A 73 4.15 18.27 9.32
C ILE A 73 5.47 18.25 8.57
N PHE A 74 5.47 17.97 7.26
CA PHE A 74 6.69 17.91 6.45
C PHE A 74 7.41 19.26 6.41
N LYS A 75 6.66 20.36 6.26
CA LYS A 75 7.19 21.72 6.32
C LYS A 75 7.82 22.03 7.68
N ASN A 76 7.15 21.71 8.78
CA ASN A 76 7.65 21.94 10.14
C ASN A 76 8.92 21.13 10.44
N ARG A 77 9.03 19.92 9.87
CA ARG A 77 10.24 19.09 9.94
C ARG A 77 11.34 19.53 8.97
N LYS A 78 11.11 20.56 8.14
CA LYS A 78 12.02 21.04 7.10
C LYS A 78 12.44 19.96 6.11
N TRP A 79 11.59 18.96 5.88
CA TRP A 79 11.85 17.91 4.90
C TRP A 79 11.70 18.49 3.48
N LYS A 80 12.75 18.37 2.67
CA LYS A 80 12.74 18.73 1.25
C LYS A 80 12.34 17.54 0.39
N SER A 81 12.68 16.34 0.83
CA SER A 81 12.38 15.08 0.19
C SER A 81 11.60 14.16 1.11
N VAL A 82 10.41 13.76 0.66
CA VAL A 82 9.52 12.84 1.36
C VAL A 82 9.12 11.73 0.41
N VAL A 83 9.36 10.49 0.84
CA VAL A 83 9.04 9.30 0.07
C VAL A 83 7.83 8.60 0.64
N ALA A 84 6.82 8.39 -0.18
CA ALA A 84 5.66 7.62 0.19
C ALA A 84 5.92 6.12 0.11
N PHE A 85 5.55 5.40 1.16
CA PHE A 85 5.49 3.95 1.19
C PHE A 85 4.04 3.51 1.30
N HIS A 86 3.53 2.95 0.21
CA HIS A 86 2.20 2.36 0.14
C HIS A 86 2.24 0.91 0.62
N THR A 87 1.23 0.49 1.37
CA THR A 87 1.07 -0.91 1.79
C THR A 87 -0.38 -1.23 2.10
N ARG A 88 -0.69 -2.51 2.17
CA ARG A 88 -1.98 -3.04 2.66
C ARG A 88 -1.83 -4.07 3.78
N ASN A 89 -0.59 -4.42 4.13
CA ASN A 89 -0.23 -5.49 5.05
C ASN A 89 0.43 -4.93 6.31
N ALA A 90 0.50 -5.75 7.37
CA ALA A 90 1.37 -5.50 8.50
C ALA A 90 2.85 -5.40 8.05
N PRO A 91 3.71 -4.66 8.78
CA PRO A 91 5.12 -4.56 8.43
C PRO A 91 5.84 -5.90 8.61
N HIS A 92 6.78 -6.17 7.73
CA HIS A 92 7.70 -7.31 7.80
C HIS A 92 9.10 -6.86 7.35
N CYS A 93 10.11 -7.70 7.54
CA CYS A 93 11.51 -7.30 7.37
C CYS A 93 11.86 -6.88 5.92
N ALA A 94 11.19 -7.41 4.91
CA ALA A 94 11.33 -6.91 3.53
C ALA A 94 10.78 -5.47 3.34
N HIS A 95 9.63 -5.14 3.94
CA HIS A 95 9.14 -3.75 3.95
C HIS A 95 10.11 -2.83 4.68
N GLU A 96 10.58 -3.25 5.86
CA GLU A 96 11.51 -2.48 6.66
C GLU A 96 12.83 -2.23 5.93
N TRP A 97 13.39 -3.25 5.27
CA TRP A 97 14.62 -3.11 4.49
C TRP A 97 14.49 -2.01 3.43
N LEU A 98 13.37 -2.00 2.69
CA LEU A 98 13.11 -0.99 1.67
C LEU A 98 12.97 0.40 2.30
N GLN A 99 12.18 0.51 3.37
CA GLN A 99 11.97 1.76 4.10
C GLN A 99 13.29 2.35 4.63
N ARG A 100 14.19 1.51 5.13
CA ARG A 100 15.53 1.93 5.55
C ARG A 100 16.38 2.42 4.39
N LYS A 101 16.39 1.71 3.25
CA LYS A 101 17.12 2.15 2.05
C LYS A 101 16.66 3.51 1.55
N VAL A 102 15.36 3.77 1.63
CA VAL A 102 14.79 5.09 1.34
C VAL A 102 15.29 6.15 2.34
N LEU A 103 15.31 5.85 3.64
CA LEU A 103 15.78 6.79 4.66
C LEU A 103 17.28 7.10 4.60
N GLU A 104 18.10 6.29 3.94
CA GLU A 104 19.51 6.64 3.66
C GLU A 104 19.63 7.78 2.64
N LEU A 105 18.64 7.96 1.76
CA LEU A 105 18.72 8.87 0.62
C LEU A 105 17.84 10.13 0.76
N TYR A 106 16.81 10.08 1.62
CA TYR A 106 15.78 11.11 1.68
C TYR A 106 15.49 11.56 3.13
N ASP A 107 15.00 12.79 3.27
CA ASP A 107 14.80 13.42 4.59
C ASP A 107 13.75 12.68 5.42
N GLY A 108 12.66 12.23 4.78
CA GLY A 108 11.53 11.65 5.47
C GLY A 108 10.83 10.52 4.71
N LEU A 109 10.25 9.62 5.50
CA LEU A 109 9.41 8.53 5.03
C LEU A 109 7.95 8.75 5.46
N PHE A 110 7.02 8.67 4.52
CA PHE A 110 5.59 8.71 4.77
C PHE A 110 4.98 7.32 4.54
N ILE A 111 4.72 6.59 5.61
CA ILE A 111 4.08 5.27 5.56
C ILE A 111 2.57 5.48 5.57
N GLN A 112 1.89 5.04 4.51
CA GLN A 112 0.45 5.23 4.38
C GLN A 112 -0.31 3.96 3.98
N PRO A 113 -0.60 3.06 4.94
CA PRO A 113 -1.41 1.87 4.70
C PRO A 113 -2.82 2.21 4.21
N ILE A 114 -3.32 1.43 3.25
CA ILE A 114 -4.72 1.47 2.83
C ILE A 114 -5.53 0.54 3.73
N LEU A 115 -6.53 1.12 4.40
CA LEU A 115 -7.32 0.47 5.45
C LEU A 115 -8.83 0.38 5.14
N GLY A 116 -9.24 0.58 3.87
CA GLY A 116 -10.63 0.36 3.47
C GLY A 116 -11.00 -1.12 3.39
N ARG A 117 -12.06 -1.44 2.62
CA ARG A 117 -12.61 -2.82 2.50
C ARG A 117 -11.49 -3.84 2.22
N LYS A 118 -11.33 -4.79 3.14
CA LYS A 118 -10.35 -5.89 3.10
C LYS A 118 -11.02 -7.19 2.66
N LYS A 119 -10.21 -8.18 2.29
CA LYS A 119 -10.67 -9.55 2.00
C LYS A 119 -10.50 -10.44 3.23
N PRO A 120 -11.28 -11.52 3.36
CA PRO A 120 -11.04 -12.55 4.37
C PRO A 120 -9.57 -13.02 4.34
N GLY A 121 -9.00 -13.19 5.53
CA GLY A 121 -7.60 -13.51 5.75
C GLY A 121 -6.65 -12.32 5.69
N ASP A 122 -7.05 -11.09 5.32
CA ASP A 122 -6.18 -9.92 5.49
C ASP A 122 -6.04 -9.55 6.98
N PHE A 123 -4.92 -8.94 7.37
CA PHE A 123 -4.82 -8.33 8.71
C PHE A 123 -5.88 -7.25 8.91
N ILE A 124 -6.49 -7.23 10.10
CA ILE A 124 -7.42 -6.15 10.46
C ILE A 124 -6.69 -4.80 10.49
N PRO A 125 -7.38 -3.68 10.19
CA PRO A 125 -6.74 -2.36 10.17
C PRO A 125 -5.98 -1.98 11.45
N LYS A 126 -6.52 -2.37 12.61
CA LYS A 126 -5.88 -2.13 13.91
C LYS A 126 -4.52 -2.84 14.01
N ALA A 127 -4.45 -4.11 13.65
CA ALA A 127 -3.21 -4.88 13.63
C ALA A 127 -2.16 -4.25 12.71
N VAL A 128 -2.55 -3.81 11.52
CA VAL A 128 -1.62 -3.13 10.59
C VAL A 128 -1.05 -1.85 11.22
N ILE A 129 -1.90 -1.03 11.83
CA ILE A 129 -1.47 0.23 12.46
C ILE A 129 -0.57 -0.03 13.67
N GLU A 130 -0.93 -0.94 14.58
CA GLU A 130 -0.12 -1.26 15.76
C GLU A 130 1.23 -1.88 15.37
N GLY A 131 1.26 -2.72 14.33
CA GLY A 131 2.51 -3.24 13.80
C GLY A 131 3.43 -2.13 13.30
N TYR A 132 2.91 -1.15 12.56
CA TYR A 132 3.71 -0.01 12.11
C TYR A 132 4.12 0.95 13.23
N LYS A 133 3.24 1.21 14.20
CA LYS A 133 3.58 2.02 15.37
C LYS A 133 4.75 1.40 16.13
N THR A 134 4.67 0.11 16.42
CA THR A 134 5.72 -0.65 17.12
C THR A 134 7.02 -0.66 16.31
N LEU A 135 6.93 -0.96 15.01
CA LEU A 135 8.12 -0.91 14.14
C LEU A 135 8.81 0.46 14.19
N ILE A 136 8.03 1.54 14.13
CA ILE A 136 8.56 2.91 14.11
C ILE A 136 9.12 3.31 15.49
N SER A 137 8.41 3.01 16.59
CA SER A 137 8.83 3.44 17.93
C SER A 137 10.13 2.77 18.37
N GLU A 138 10.25 1.47 18.10
CA GLU A 138 11.36 0.66 18.60
C GLU A 138 12.59 0.73 17.69
N PHE A 139 12.41 0.85 16.36
CA PHE A 139 13.50 0.59 15.41
C PHE A 139 13.87 1.75 14.48
N TYR A 140 13.10 2.85 14.45
CA TYR A 140 13.36 3.97 13.55
C TYR A 140 13.91 5.18 14.30
N PRO A 141 14.78 5.98 13.66
CA PRO A 141 15.21 7.24 14.24
C PRO A 141 14.01 8.18 14.44
N LYS A 142 14.00 8.87 15.58
CA LYS A 142 12.97 9.86 15.91
C LYS A 142 12.86 10.91 14.79
N ASN A 143 11.66 11.39 14.54
CA ASN A 143 11.37 12.44 13.56
C ASN A 143 11.74 12.12 12.10
N ARG A 144 12.00 10.85 11.72
CA ARG A 144 12.25 10.43 10.32
C ARG A 144 11.04 9.82 9.61
N VAL A 145 10.01 9.42 10.35
CA VAL A 145 8.82 8.76 9.80
C VAL A 145 7.53 9.49 10.18
N VAL A 146 6.57 9.53 9.27
CA VAL A 146 5.17 9.86 9.54
C VAL A 146 4.30 8.68 9.13
N LEU A 147 3.43 8.22 10.03
CA LEU A 147 2.43 7.19 9.77
C LEU A 147 1.05 7.85 9.65
N SER A 148 0.29 7.47 8.62
CA SER A 148 -1.13 7.85 8.47
C SER A 148 -1.89 6.71 7.82
N ALA A 149 -3.15 6.51 8.18
CA ALA A 149 -4.05 5.68 7.38
C ALA A 149 -4.48 6.42 6.10
N LEU A 150 -4.84 5.66 5.07
CA LEU A 150 -5.65 6.13 3.94
C LEU A 150 -6.95 5.31 3.88
N THR A 151 -8.09 5.96 4.16
CA THR A 151 -9.41 5.35 3.96
C THR A 151 -9.79 5.40 2.49
N THR A 152 -9.48 4.32 1.79
CA THR A 152 -9.97 4.06 0.44
C THR A 152 -10.00 2.55 0.21
N CYS A 153 -10.77 2.07 -0.76
CA CYS A 153 -10.74 0.65 -1.15
C CYS A 153 -9.57 0.38 -2.11
N GLY A 154 -8.98 -0.80 -2.04
CA GLY A 154 -8.12 -1.29 -3.11
C GLY A 154 -9.00 -1.66 -4.31
N ARG A 155 -8.57 -1.28 -5.52
CA ARG A 155 -9.22 -1.66 -6.78
C ARG A 155 -8.55 -2.89 -7.38
N TYR A 156 -7.34 -3.22 -6.92
CA TYR A 156 -6.50 -4.27 -7.46
C TYR A 156 -6.21 -4.06 -8.95
N ALA A 157 -6.12 -2.80 -9.40
CA ALA A 157 -5.98 -2.44 -10.81
C ALA A 157 -4.51 -2.26 -11.24
N GLY A 158 -3.59 -2.92 -10.52
CA GLY A 158 -2.17 -3.01 -10.84
C GLY A 158 -1.56 -1.68 -11.29
N PRO A 159 -1.08 -1.58 -12.55
CA PRO A 159 -0.44 -0.37 -13.06
C PRO A 159 -1.28 0.91 -12.96
N ARG A 160 -2.58 0.86 -13.25
CA ARG A 160 -3.44 2.05 -13.16
C ARG A 160 -3.67 2.50 -11.73
N GLU A 161 -3.76 1.55 -10.81
CA GLU A 161 -3.87 1.88 -9.39
C GLU A 161 -2.54 2.41 -8.82
N ALA A 162 -1.39 1.97 -9.35
CA ALA A 162 -0.10 2.55 -9.02
C ALA A 162 -0.01 4.03 -9.42
N VAL A 163 -0.50 4.39 -10.61
CA VAL A 163 -0.65 5.80 -11.06
C VAL A 163 -1.57 6.58 -10.13
N PHE A 164 -2.73 6.02 -9.76
CA PHE A 164 -3.63 6.63 -8.77
C PHE A 164 -2.92 6.85 -7.42
N HIS A 165 -2.16 5.87 -6.93
CA HIS A 165 -1.40 5.99 -5.69
C HIS A 165 -0.36 7.10 -5.75
N ALA A 166 0.36 7.26 -6.87
CA ALA A 166 1.31 8.33 -7.07
C ALA A 166 0.63 9.72 -6.97
N LEU A 167 -0.49 9.91 -7.68
CA LEU A 167 -1.29 11.15 -7.63
C LEU A 167 -1.79 11.48 -6.21
N VAL A 168 -2.32 10.48 -5.51
CA VAL A 168 -2.76 10.66 -4.12
C VAL A 168 -1.57 11.10 -3.27
N ARG A 169 -0.41 10.44 -3.36
CA ARG A 169 0.74 10.73 -2.49
C ARG A 169 1.37 12.08 -2.77
N ARG A 170 1.39 12.51 -4.02
CA ARG A 170 1.71 13.90 -4.39
C ARG A 170 0.77 14.88 -3.70
N ASN A 171 -0.54 14.62 -3.72
CA ASN A 171 -1.50 15.50 -3.06
C ASN A 171 -1.26 15.59 -1.55
N TYR A 172 -0.77 14.52 -0.92
CA TYR A 172 -0.33 14.49 0.49
C TYR A 172 1.02 15.18 0.75
N GLY A 173 1.69 15.70 -0.28
CA GLY A 173 2.96 16.42 -0.15
C GLY A 173 4.21 15.56 -0.29
N CYS A 174 4.09 14.32 -0.78
CA CYS A 174 5.24 13.48 -1.06
C CYS A 174 5.91 13.91 -2.37
N THR A 175 7.24 13.90 -2.36
CA THR A 175 8.09 14.18 -3.54
C THR A 175 8.43 12.92 -4.34
N HIS A 176 8.39 11.76 -3.67
CA HIS A 176 8.71 10.47 -4.23
C HIS A 176 7.68 9.43 -3.78
N ILE A 177 7.51 8.36 -4.55
CA ILE A 177 6.73 7.18 -4.14
C ILE A 177 7.49 5.91 -4.51
N VAL A 178 7.52 4.96 -3.57
CA VAL A 178 8.01 3.61 -3.84
C VAL A 178 6.98 2.84 -4.65
N ILE A 179 7.39 2.32 -5.80
CA ILE A 179 6.63 1.34 -6.58
C ILE A 179 7.45 0.04 -6.63
N GLY A 180 6.96 -0.98 -5.94
CA GLY A 180 7.60 -2.29 -5.84
C GLY A 180 7.22 -3.24 -6.99
N ARG A 181 7.54 -4.52 -6.81
CA ARG A 181 7.04 -5.61 -7.66
C ARG A 181 5.53 -5.79 -7.45
N ASP A 182 4.80 -6.04 -8.52
CA ASP A 182 3.36 -6.35 -8.52
C ASP A 182 2.52 -5.33 -7.71
N HIS A 183 2.88 -4.05 -7.80
CA HIS A 183 2.25 -2.99 -7.00
C HIS A 183 0.76 -2.87 -7.33
N ALA A 184 -0.08 -3.03 -6.31
CA ALA A 184 -1.54 -3.07 -6.40
C ALA A 184 -2.11 -4.17 -7.32
N GLY A 185 -1.35 -5.25 -7.54
CA GLY A 185 -1.78 -6.39 -8.35
C GLY A 185 -2.82 -7.30 -7.67
N ALA A 186 -3.38 -8.16 -8.51
CA ALA A 186 -4.25 -9.27 -8.14
C ALA A 186 -3.83 -10.51 -8.95
N GLY A 187 -3.62 -11.65 -8.26
CA GLY A 187 -3.27 -12.91 -8.91
C GLY A 187 -2.08 -12.76 -9.87
N ASN A 188 -2.27 -13.23 -11.11
CA ASN A 188 -1.28 -13.11 -12.18
C ASN A 188 -1.78 -12.21 -13.34
N TYR A 189 -2.66 -11.25 -13.05
CA TYR A 189 -3.26 -10.38 -14.08
C TYR A 189 -2.29 -9.34 -14.66
N TYR A 190 -1.19 -9.04 -13.96
CA TYR A 190 -0.23 -8.02 -14.35
C TYR A 190 1.20 -8.56 -14.28
N GLY A 191 2.08 -8.07 -15.14
CA GLY A 191 3.50 -8.37 -15.10
C GLY A 191 4.17 -7.80 -13.84
N LYS A 192 5.24 -8.46 -13.41
CA LYS A 192 5.99 -8.14 -12.17
C LYS A 192 6.35 -6.66 -12.01
N TYR A 193 6.62 -5.96 -13.12
CA TYR A 193 7.09 -4.58 -13.11
C TYR A 193 6.23 -3.62 -13.95
N ASP A 194 5.06 -4.05 -14.41
CA ASP A 194 4.19 -3.22 -15.26
C ASP A 194 3.78 -1.93 -14.55
N SER A 195 3.55 -1.99 -13.23
CA SER A 195 3.24 -0.82 -12.42
C SER A 195 4.40 0.19 -12.38
N GLN A 196 5.64 -0.28 -12.38
CA GLN A 196 6.82 0.60 -12.42
C GLN A 196 7.00 1.24 -13.78
N ASN A 197 6.74 0.47 -14.85
CA ASN A 197 6.86 0.93 -16.22
C ASN A 197 5.84 2.02 -16.52
N LEU A 198 4.56 1.78 -16.21
CA LEU A 198 3.49 2.76 -16.43
C LEU A 198 3.69 4.03 -15.59
N CYS A 199 4.05 3.90 -14.31
CA CYS A 199 4.30 5.10 -13.49
C CYS A 199 5.49 5.93 -14.02
N ALA A 200 6.53 5.28 -14.54
CA ALA A 200 7.68 5.97 -15.10
C ALA A 200 7.34 6.70 -16.41
N GLU A 201 6.50 6.11 -17.26
CA GLU A 201 6.00 6.76 -18.48
C GLU A 201 5.29 8.08 -18.17
N PHE A 202 4.51 8.11 -17.08
CA PHE A 202 3.76 9.30 -16.68
C PHE A 202 4.46 10.17 -15.63
N GLU A 203 5.72 9.91 -15.26
CA GLU A 203 6.37 10.56 -14.10
C GLU A 203 6.28 12.10 -14.13
N ASP A 204 6.56 12.70 -15.29
CA ASP A 204 6.51 14.16 -15.46
C ASP A 204 5.09 14.72 -15.30
N ALA A 205 4.09 14.04 -15.89
CA ALA A 205 2.68 14.41 -15.75
C ALA A 205 2.16 14.18 -14.32
N LEU A 206 2.70 13.18 -13.63
CA LEU A 206 2.36 12.89 -12.24
C LEU A 206 2.93 13.96 -11.31
N GLY A 207 4.11 14.52 -11.57
CA GLY A 207 4.73 15.52 -10.69
C GLY A 207 5.18 14.94 -9.35
N ILE A 208 5.56 13.66 -9.34
CA ILE A 208 6.14 12.93 -8.21
C ILE A 208 7.12 11.89 -8.76
N LYS A 209 8.30 11.77 -8.15
CA LYS A 209 9.34 10.85 -8.63
C LYS A 209 9.07 9.40 -8.24
N ILE A 210 9.32 8.47 -9.16
CA ILE A 210 9.06 7.05 -8.96
C ILE A 210 10.33 6.35 -8.50
N VAL A 211 10.31 5.82 -7.28
CA VAL A 211 11.41 5.04 -6.71
C VAL A 211 11.12 3.56 -6.94
N LYS A 212 11.76 3.00 -7.96
CA LYS A 212 11.61 1.59 -8.35
C LYS A 212 12.43 0.71 -7.43
N TYR A 213 11.80 -0.32 -6.86
CA TYR A 213 12.50 -1.35 -6.11
C TYR A 213 12.14 -2.74 -6.61
N LYS A 214 13.15 -3.61 -6.64
CA LYS A 214 12.97 -5.05 -6.82
C LYS A 214 12.49 -5.66 -5.51
N GLU A 215 11.85 -6.82 -5.61
CA GLU A 215 11.36 -7.58 -4.46
C GLU A 215 12.51 -8.00 -3.55
N PRO A 216 12.52 -7.59 -2.27
CA PRO A 216 13.50 -8.07 -1.31
C PRO A 216 13.15 -9.50 -0.85
N PHE A 217 14.18 -10.30 -0.65
CA PHE A 217 14.09 -11.66 -0.11
C PHE A 217 15.14 -11.86 0.99
N TYR A 218 14.95 -12.89 1.80
CA TYR A 218 15.97 -13.32 2.75
C TYR A 218 16.91 -14.31 2.07
N CYS A 219 18.23 -14.11 2.20
CA CYS A 219 19.23 -15.05 1.70
C CYS A 219 19.95 -15.68 2.88
N ARG A 220 19.86 -17.02 3.02
CA ARG A 220 20.50 -17.79 4.11
C ARG A 220 22.03 -17.67 4.08
N ILE A 221 22.63 -17.64 2.90
CA ILE A 221 24.09 -17.53 2.75
C ILE A 221 24.56 -16.12 3.13
N CYS A 222 23.87 -15.08 2.68
CA CYS A 222 24.21 -13.71 3.05
C CYS A 222 23.73 -13.33 4.47
N ASN A 223 22.90 -14.16 5.08
CA ASN A 223 22.28 -13.97 6.39
C ASN A 223 21.58 -12.60 6.54
N LYS A 224 20.88 -12.14 5.50
CA LYS A 224 20.21 -10.83 5.48
C LYS A 224 19.12 -10.72 4.42
N ILE A 225 18.24 -9.74 4.61
CA ILE A 225 17.35 -9.27 3.56
C ILE A 225 18.17 -8.54 2.49
N THR A 226 17.95 -8.91 1.24
CA THR A 226 18.68 -8.42 0.09
C THR A 226 17.79 -8.47 -1.16
N THR A 227 18.34 -8.11 -2.32
CA THR A 227 17.68 -8.24 -3.62
C THR A 227 18.63 -8.90 -4.61
N GLU A 228 18.10 -9.33 -5.76
CA GLU A 228 18.91 -9.83 -6.89
C GLU A 228 19.93 -8.80 -7.42
N THR A 229 19.81 -7.52 -7.03
CA THR A 229 20.78 -6.48 -7.42
C THR A 229 22.05 -6.51 -6.56
N THR A 230 21.97 -7.10 -5.36
CA THR A 230 23.07 -7.07 -4.38
C THR A 230 23.42 -8.45 -3.83
N CYS A 231 22.81 -9.49 -4.38
CA CYS A 231 23.05 -10.90 -4.02
C CYS A 231 23.04 -11.75 -5.29
N SER A 232 24.15 -12.43 -5.57
CA SER A 232 24.28 -13.37 -6.70
C SER A 232 23.65 -14.73 -6.44
N HIS A 233 23.32 -15.05 -5.18
CA HIS A 233 22.76 -16.35 -4.79
C HIS A 233 21.34 -16.57 -5.31
N SER A 234 20.62 -15.53 -5.74
CA SER A 234 19.32 -15.73 -6.41
C SER A 234 19.44 -16.53 -7.70
N SER A 235 20.58 -16.45 -8.39
CA SER A 235 20.89 -17.26 -9.56
C SER A 235 21.78 -18.47 -9.25
N SER A 236 22.80 -18.30 -8.38
CA SER A 236 23.78 -19.38 -8.14
C SER A 236 23.32 -20.42 -7.11
N ASN A 237 22.47 -20.03 -6.15
CA ASN A 237 22.00 -20.90 -5.06
C ASN A 237 20.53 -20.59 -4.71
N PRO A 238 19.57 -20.86 -5.62
CA PRO A 238 18.17 -20.49 -5.40
C PRO A 238 17.55 -21.08 -4.12
N ASP A 239 17.99 -22.28 -3.69
CA ASP A 239 17.52 -22.94 -2.46
C ASP A 239 17.90 -22.19 -1.17
N ALA A 240 18.86 -21.26 -1.25
CA ALA A 240 19.22 -20.38 -0.14
C ALA A 240 18.32 -19.15 -0.02
N ILE A 241 17.38 -18.94 -0.96
CA ILE A 241 16.49 -17.79 -1.00
C ILE A 241 15.15 -18.14 -0.37
N GLU A 242 14.73 -17.31 0.58
CA GLU A 242 13.42 -17.36 1.19
C GLU A 242 12.62 -16.10 0.85
N GLU A 243 11.41 -16.31 0.31
CA GLU A 243 10.46 -15.22 0.08
C GLU A 243 9.95 -14.67 1.42
N VAL A 244 9.85 -13.34 1.51
CA VAL A 244 9.29 -12.65 2.68
C VAL A 244 8.00 -11.97 2.26
N SER A 245 6.90 -12.71 2.33
CA SER A 245 5.58 -12.22 1.90
C SER A 245 4.51 -12.33 2.98
N GLY A 246 3.51 -11.43 2.87
CA GLY A 246 2.37 -11.42 3.78
C GLY A 246 1.55 -12.72 3.74
N THR A 247 1.59 -13.50 2.66
CA THR A 247 0.90 -14.80 2.60
C THR A 247 1.56 -15.84 3.50
N ILE A 248 2.89 -15.95 3.46
CA ILE A 248 3.65 -16.86 4.33
C ILE A 248 3.44 -16.49 5.80
N ILE A 249 3.54 -15.20 6.13
CA ILE A 249 3.37 -14.70 7.49
C ILE A 249 2.00 -15.06 8.06
N ARG A 250 0.93 -14.83 7.28
CA ARG A 250 -0.43 -15.16 7.70
C ARG A 250 -0.61 -16.66 7.91
N SER A 251 -0.12 -17.48 6.99
CA SER A 251 -0.22 -18.94 7.11
C SER A 251 0.45 -19.48 8.37
N LEU A 252 1.59 -18.91 8.78
CA LEU A 252 2.27 -19.28 10.03
C LEU A 252 1.42 -18.87 11.25
N LEU A 253 0.97 -17.61 11.27
CA LEU A 253 0.20 -17.08 12.41
C LEU A 253 -1.16 -17.78 12.58
N GLU A 254 -1.83 -18.15 11.49
CA GLU A 254 -3.08 -18.94 11.50
C GLU A 254 -2.89 -20.33 12.12
N LYS A 255 -1.69 -20.93 12.00
CA LYS A 255 -1.33 -22.21 12.63
C LYS A 255 -0.87 -22.05 14.09
N GLY A 256 -0.85 -20.83 14.62
CA GLY A 256 -0.26 -20.53 15.92
C GLY A 256 1.27 -20.53 15.92
N GLU A 257 1.90 -20.58 14.75
CA GLU A 257 3.35 -20.55 14.60
C GLU A 257 3.85 -19.09 14.48
N ARG A 258 4.95 -18.77 15.17
CA ARG A 258 5.58 -17.46 15.08
C ARG A 258 6.49 -17.40 13.85
N PRO A 259 6.35 -16.40 12.96
CA PRO A 259 7.31 -16.18 11.90
C PRO A 259 8.73 -15.98 12.45
N PRO A 260 9.77 -16.52 11.78
CA PRO A 260 11.15 -16.24 12.13
C PRO A 260 11.45 -14.74 12.18
N ALA A 261 12.37 -14.34 13.08
CA ALA A 261 12.72 -12.94 13.30
C ALA A 261 13.25 -12.20 12.05
N TYR A 262 13.82 -12.94 11.08
CA TYR A 262 14.27 -12.38 9.80
C TYR A 262 13.13 -12.16 8.79
N ILE A 263 11.95 -12.76 9.00
CA ILE A 263 10.74 -12.53 8.22
C ILE A 263 9.95 -11.38 8.84
N MET A 264 9.71 -11.43 10.15
CA MET A 264 8.95 -10.42 10.89
C MET A 264 9.49 -10.29 12.30
N ARG A 265 9.66 -9.05 12.77
CA ARG A 265 10.22 -8.77 14.09
C ARG A 265 9.33 -9.35 15.21
N PRO A 266 9.90 -10.00 16.24
CA PRO A 266 9.14 -10.53 17.37
C PRO A 266 8.25 -9.49 18.04
N GLU A 267 8.74 -8.26 18.24
CA GLU A 267 8.02 -7.17 18.88
C GLU A 267 6.80 -6.73 18.06
N VAL A 268 6.94 -6.75 16.74
CA VAL A 268 5.82 -6.45 15.83
C VAL A 268 4.79 -7.59 15.87
N ILE A 269 5.23 -8.85 15.96
CA ILE A 269 4.33 -10.00 16.13
C ILE A 269 3.56 -9.84 17.45
N ASP A 270 4.27 -9.61 18.56
CA ASP A 270 3.68 -9.45 19.89
C ASP A 270 2.64 -8.32 19.93
N ALA A 271 2.88 -7.22 19.21
CA ALA A 271 1.95 -6.09 19.14
C ALA A 271 0.65 -6.38 18.36
N ILE A 272 0.66 -7.35 17.44
CA ILE A 272 -0.50 -7.65 16.58
C ILE A 272 -1.19 -8.98 16.88
N TYR A 273 -0.51 -9.88 17.61
CA TYR A 273 -1.00 -11.22 17.88
C TYR A 273 -2.26 -11.19 18.74
N SER A 274 -3.38 -11.62 18.17
CA SER A 274 -4.67 -11.76 18.86
C SER A 274 -5.58 -12.72 18.09
N ASP A 275 -6.58 -13.29 18.76
CA ASP A 275 -7.54 -14.23 18.14
C ASP A 275 -8.34 -13.60 16.98
N ASP A 276 -8.45 -12.27 16.93
CA ASP A 276 -9.17 -11.50 15.91
C ASP A 276 -8.23 -10.70 14.99
N MET A 277 -6.95 -11.09 14.86
CA MET A 277 -5.98 -10.33 14.07
C MET A 277 -6.24 -10.33 12.55
N PHE A 278 -7.07 -11.27 12.08
CA PHE A 278 -7.46 -11.41 10.68
C PHE A 278 -8.94 -11.08 10.45
N VAL A 279 -9.23 -10.54 9.27
CA VAL A 279 -10.59 -10.38 8.78
C VAL A 279 -11.17 -11.77 8.56
N LYS A 280 -12.28 -12.07 9.25
CA LYS A 280 -13.05 -13.32 9.10
C LYS A 280 -13.77 -13.38 7.76
#